data_AF-B8CEY2-F1
#
_entry.id   AF-B8CEY2-F1
#
_cell.length_a   1.000
_cell.length_b   1.000
_cell.length_c   1.000
_cell.angle_alpha   90.00
_cell.angle_beta   90.00
_cell.angle_gamma   90.00
#
_symmetry.space_group_name_H-M   'P 1'
#
loop_
_entity.id
_entity.type
_entity.pdbx_description
1 polymer ?
#
loop_
_entity_poly.entity_id
_entity_poly.type
_entity_poly.pdbx_seq_one_letter_code
_entity_poly.pdbx_strand_id
1 'polypeptide(L)'
;MNIPTSLFLLSLSKCRIVKFGLAALVSSFDGGSGQGVVSAFSHHSSPSLLTSSRARSVMPLSLITRLFSLSGGCNNSYNIPIVSISDSYDSGNGEFVSAEMCNDDDCDIKVNVKIRPDPYTKFEQKQHFQSFSFRSTLHPNSPQLKSLLDQHDKSSIKVKYILQNAGEASYAQAFKGYDTFVTTKTTPFDPDSWVRTEDAEYDEKNGCLTWNHYHEVEFLHGERGVGAVSGAYFAYFPPYSYERHLGLIARCSGKLDITVIYSLGQTLSGREIDCVSVGTGPRVCWIIHRQHPGESMASAYAEGLLTRLLGLDDKWDTVAEKAKELFTFHIVPNINPDGSASGYLRTNAAGSNLNREWAPSPAPENFDCCDETSDGTYDAPTLRRSPEVYHLLRQMDKTSCDAFLDIHGDEELPFNFLAGSQGMSNWGKRLEALHGSFLASYERTNSDMQGKVSYDPDKPNEGMKHICSNQIALRFDCFAGTLEMPFKDIEEKKGWGPARATMLGATVLEPLIHIWPYLRDEKEFWKDLPREDAYVVPSSKY
;
A
#
# COMPACT_ATOMS: atom_id res chain seq x y z
N MET A 1 62.23 -7.34 -30.19
CA MET A 1 63.58 -6.71 -30.12
C MET A 1 63.42 -5.20 -30.15
N ASN A 2 64.29 -4.49 -29.43
CA ASN A 2 64.81 -3.15 -29.71
C ASN A 2 63.84 -1.95 -29.92
N ILE A 3 63.65 -1.20 -28.82
CA ILE A 3 63.71 0.29 -28.74
C ILE A 3 65.09 0.80 -29.31
N PRO A 4 65.37 2.11 -29.61
CA PRO A 4 64.95 3.32 -28.87
C PRO A 4 64.82 4.70 -29.63
N THR A 5 64.43 5.76 -28.88
CA THR A 5 64.83 7.21 -29.02
C THR A 5 64.45 8.04 -30.28
N SER A 6 64.38 9.41 -30.29
CA SER A 6 64.53 10.46 -29.24
C SER A 6 63.91 11.84 -29.62
N LEU A 7 63.82 12.73 -28.62
CA LEU A 7 63.55 14.19 -28.53
C LEU A 7 64.22 15.07 -29.64
N PHE A 8 63.86 16.33 -29.93
CA PHE A 8 63.65 17.57 -29.12
C PHE A 8 62.60 18.52 -29.79
N LEU A 9 61.68 19.24 -29.09
CA LEU A 9 61.79 20.61 -28.47
C LEU A 9 62.06 21.75 -29.50
N LEU A 10 61.42 22.94 -29.53
CA LEU A 10 60.92 23.94 -28.54
C LEU A 10 59.81 24.85 -29.23
N SER A 11 59.12 25.91 -28.73
CA SER A 11 59.06 26.70 -27.46
C SER A 11 57.73 27.52 -27.29
N LEU A 12 56.97 27.24 -26.22
CA LEU A 12 56.33 28.16 -25.22
C LEU A 12 55.59 29.49 -25.58
N SER A 13 54.42 29.69 -24.94
CA SER A 13 54.11 30.91 -24.14
C SER A 13 53.02 30.73 -23.04
N LYS A 14 53.50 30.47 -21.81
CA LYS A 14 53.03 30.81 -20.43
C LYS A 14 51.51 30.91 -20.08
N CYS A 15 50.97 30.18 -19.09
CA CYS A 15 51.14 30.18 -17.60
C CYS A 15 50.20 31.21 -16.88
N ARG A 16 49.57 30.95 -15.71
CA ARG A 16 49.97 30.17 -14.51
C ARG A 16 48.83 29.39 -13.80
N ILE A 17 49.24 28.40 -13.01
CA ILE A 17 48.50 27.74 -11.89
C ILE A 17 49.44 27.70 -10.67
N VAL A 18 48.91 27.79 -9.44
CA VAL A 18 49.54 27.30 -8.19
C VAL A 18 48.44 26.66 -7.30
N LYS A 19 48.79 25.72 -6.41
CA LYS A 19 47.84 24.83 -5.70
C LYS A 19 48.34 24.47 -4.29
N PHE A 20 47.39 24.24 -3.36
CA PHE A 20 47.51 23.56 -2.05
C PHE A 20 48.31 24.17 -0.88
N GLY A 21 47.81 23.89 0.32
CA GLY A 21 48.45 24.02 1.64
C GLY A 21 47.44 23.66 2.74
N LEU A 22 47.78 22.78 3.69
CA LEU A 22 46.89 22.31 4.77
C LEU A 22 47.67 22.16 6.09
N ALA A 23 47.24 22.87 7.15
CA ALA A 23 47.72 22.71 8.53
C ALA A 23 46.76 23.42 9.51
N ALA A 24 46.86 23.12 10.80
CA ALA A 24 46.10 23.77 11.87
C ALA A 24 47.01 24.06 13.09
N LEU A 25 46.72 25.12 13.86
CA LEU A 25 46.78 25.13 15.34
C LEU A 25 46.30 26.48 15.96
N VAL A 26 45.42 26.38 16.97
CA VAL A 26 45.33 27.10 18.26
C VAL A 26 45.98 28.50 18.48
N SER A 27 45.21 29.40 19.15
CA SER A 27 45.61 30.64 19.88
C SER A 27 46.10 31.85 19.06
N SER A 28 45.95 33.13 19.48
CA SER A 28 45.39 33.77 20.71
C SER A 28 44.92 35.22 20.41
N PHE A 29 44.47 35.95 21.46
CA PHE A 29 44.30 37.43 21.57
C PHE A 29 45.38 38.24 20.80
N ASP A 30 45.17 39.49 20.36
CA ASP A 30 44.53 40.60 21.11
C ASP A 30 44.15 41.83 20.21
N GLY A 31 43.36 42.77 20.75
CA GLY A 31 43.14 44.14 20.22
C GLY A 31 42.25 44.32 18.97
N GLY A 32 41.66 45.49 18.70
CA GLY A 32 41.58 46.69 19.56
C GLY A 32 41.17 48.01 18.86
N SER A 33 39.86 48.28 18.72
CA SER A 33 39.21 49.61 18.51
C SER A 33 39.52 50.48 17.27
N GLY A 34 38.51 51.22 16.75
CA GLY A 34 38.77 52.43 15.95
C GLY A 34 37.74 52.88 14.88
N GLN A 35 36.61 53.48 15.29
CA GLN A 35 35.75 54.44 14.55
C GLN A 35 35.16 54.04 13.16
N GLY A 36 33.94 54.42 12.76
CA GLY A 36 32.84 55.10 13.47
C GLY A 36 32.05 56.10 12.59
N VAL A 37 30.89 55.69 12.05
CA VAL A 37 29.86 56.59 11.45
C VAL A 37 28.47 56.04 11.78
N VAL A 38 27.48 56.93 11.92
CA VAL A 38 26.10 56.60 12.37
C VAL A 38 25.09 56.71 11.22
N SER A 39 24.20 55.72 11.11
CA SER A 39 22.82 55.90 10.63
C SER A 39 21.90 54.99 11.43
N ALA A 40 20.63 55.38 11.59
CA ALA A 40 19.71 54.73 12.53
C ALA A 40 18.42 54.27 11.86
N PHE A 41 18.01 53.02 12.16
CA PHE A 41 16.64 52.53 12.03
C PHE A 41 16.32 51.58 13.20
N SER A 42 15.04 51.24 13.37
CA SER A 42 14.43 51.02 14.69
C SER A 42 14.12 49.57 15.07
N HIS A 43 13.98 49.37 16.40
CA HIS A 43 13.34 48.27 17.13
C HIS A 43 14.13 46.97 17.39
N HIS A 44 14.69 46.95 18.62
CA HIS A 44 14.70 45.85 19.60
C HIS A 44 15.14 44.44 19.21
N SER A 45 16.30 44.05 19.77
CA SER A 45 16.46 42.70 20.34
C SER A 45 17.39 42.68 21.56
N SER A 46 16.82 42.28 22.71
CA SER A 46 17.50 41.54 23.79
C SER A 46 18.69 42.25 24.53
N PRO A 47 19.59 41.56 25.25
CA PRO A 47 19.34 41.11 26.64
C PRO A 47 20.47 41.38 27.67
N SER A 48 20.23 41.07 28.95
CA SER A 48 21.25 40.72 29.96
C SER A 48 20.61 39.87 31.08
N LEU A 49 21.31 39.04 31.87
CA LEU A 49 22.75 38.76 31.99
C LEU A 49 22.96 37.28 32.42
N LEU A 50 24.14 36.70 32.19
CA LEU A 50 24.50 35.32 32.57
C LEU A 50 25.02 35.20 34.00
N THR A 51 24.70 34.10 34.68
CA THR A 51 25.64 33.36 35.54
C THR A 51 25.38 31.86 35.44
N SER A 52 26.43 31.05 35.44
CA SER A 52 26.36 29.59 35.27
C SER A 52 26.66 28.83 36.57
N SER A 53 25.99 27.70 36.77
CA SER A 53 26.50 26.63 37.65
C SER A 53 25.98 25.27 37.20
N ARG A 54 26.89 24.34 36.87
CA ARG A 54 26.56 22.92 36.70
C ARG A 54 26.23 22.31 38.07
N ALA A 55 25.08 21.66 38.19
CA ALA A 55 24.81 20.72 39.28
C ALA A 55 24.32 19.39 38.69
N ARG A 56 25.09 18.31 38.93
CA ARG A 56 24.61 16.94 38.67
C ARG A 56 23.79 16.50 39.87
N SER A 57 22.47 16.37 39.72
CA SER A 57 21.61 15.76 40.75
C SER A 57 21.82 14.25 40.77
N VAL A 58 22.71 13.79 41.64
CA VAL A 58 22.80 12.36 42.01
C VAL A 58 21.52 12.01 42.79
N MET A 59 20.74 11.04 42.31
CA MET A 59 19.60 10.55 43.09
C MET A 59 20.10 9.83 44.35
N PRO A 60 19.57 10.14 45.55
CA PRO A 60 19.99 9.50 46.80
C PRO A 60 19.50 8.06 46.87
N LEU A 61 20.41 7.13 47.17
CA LEU A 61 20.13 5.71 47.35
C LEU A 61 19.49 5.46 48.74
N SER A 62 18.23 5.87 48.92
CA SER A 62 17.57 5.85 50.23
C SER A 62 16.07 5.48 50.23
N LEU A 63 15.53 4.93 49.12
CA LEU A 63 14.11 4.54 49.01
C LEU A 63 13.88 3.03 48.82
N ILE A 64 14.85 2.19 49.20
CA ILE A 64 14.78 0.71 49.08
C ILE A 64 14.82 0.06 50.47
N THR A 65 13.84 0.36 51.34
CA THR A 65 13.56 -0.46 52.55
C THR A 65 12.19 -0.17 53.17
N ARG A 66 11.08 -0.51 52.49
CA ARG A 66 9.73 -0.65 53.09
C ARG A 66 8.72 -1.27 52.11
N LEU A 67 8.76 -2.59 51.90
CA LEU A 67 7.65 -3.36 51.30
C LEU A 67 7.77 -4.90 51.48
N PHE A 68 8.02 -5.36 52.71
CA PHE A 68 7.99 -6.79 53.06
C PHE A 68 7.33 -7.03 54.43
N SER A 69 6.02 -6.75 54.53
CA SER A 69 5.17 -7.28 55.60
C SER A 69 3.67 -7.13 55.26
N LEU A 70 3.20 -7.92 54.29
CA LEU A 70 1.77 -8.21 54.11
C LEU A 70 1.60 -9.69 53.76
N SER A 71 1.69 -10.55 54.76
CA SER A 71 1.26 -11.95 54.67
C SER A 71 -0.26 -12.04 54.71
N GLY A 72 -0.92 -11.42 53.73
CA GLY A 72 -2.36 -11.54 53.46
C GLY A 72 -2.58 -12.45 52.26
N GLY A 73 -3.44 -13.46 52.40
CA GLY A 73 -3.69 -14.46 51.36
C GLY A 73 -4.49 -13.91 50.18
N CYS A 74 -3.84 -13.20 49.26
CA CYS A 74 -4.43 -12.85 47.97
C CYS A 74 -4.52 -14.09 47.07
N ASN A 75 -5.57 -14.90 47.27
CA ASN A 75 -6.08 -15.86 46.27
C ASN A 75 -6.75 -15.11 45.09
N ASN A 76 -6.05 -14.13 44.52
CA ASN A 76 -6.35 -13.62 43.19
C ASN A 76 -5.81 -14.65 42.19
N SER A 77 -6.62 -15.66 41.88
CA SER A 77 -6.44 -16.48 40.69
C SER A 77 -6.62 -15.56 39.47
N TYR A 78 -5.51 -14.99 38.98
CA TYR A 78 -5.50 -14.20 37.75
C TYR A 78 -6.09 -15.06 36.63
N ASN A 79 -7.21 -14.62 36.06
CA ASN A 79 -7.89 -15.34 34.99
C ASN A 79 -7.11 -15.14 33.68
N ILE A 80 -6.08 -15.95 33.49
CA ILE A 80 -5.23 -15.92 32.29
C ILE A 80 -6.10 -16.37 31.10
N PRO A 81 -6.36 -15.48 30.11
CA PRO A 81 -7.22 -15.81 28.99
C PRO A 81 -6.63 -16.94 28.15
N ILE A 82 -7.47 -17.72 27.48
CA ILE A 82 -7.04 -18.86 26.67
C ILE A 82 -6.25 -18.40 25.44
N VAL A 83 -6.70 -17.31 24.82
CA VAL A 83 -6.14 -16.66 23.64
C VAL A 83 -6.08 -15.15 23.87
N SER A 84 -5.10 -14.50 23.24
CA SER A 84 -5.09 -13.07 22.98
C SER A 84 -5.15 -12.83 21.48
N ILE A 85 -6.11 -12.02 21.05
CA ILE A 85 -6.17 -11.44 19.70
C ILE A 85 -5.66 -10.00 19.81
N SER A 86 -4.78 -9.60 18.88
CA SER A 86 -4.20 -8.27 18.85
C SER A 86 -3.93 -7.83 17.41
N ASP A 87 -4.40 -6.64 17.08
CA ASP A 87 -4.28 -5.98 15.78
C ASP A 87 -3.59 -4.61 15.91
N SER A 88 -2.89 -4.37 17.03
CA SER A 88 -2.19 -3.12 17.33
C SER A 88 -0.86 -3.02 16.56
N TYR A 89 -0.93 -3.08 15.24
CA TYR A 89 0.17 -2.94 14.28
C TYR A 89 -0.32 -2.34 12.96
N ASP A 90 0.59 -1.97 12.06
CA ASP A 90 0.28 -1.36 10.76
C ASP A 90 -0.69 -2.23 9.93
N SER A 91 -1.78 -1.62 9.44
CA SER A 91 -2.84 -2.30 8.68
C SER A 91 -3.67 -3.32 9.49
N GLY A 92 -3.58 -3.30 10.82
CA GLY A 92 -4.31 -4.22 11.70
C GLY A 92 -5.79 -3.85 11.92
N ASN A 93 -6.67 -4.84 11.76
CA ASN A 93 -8.11 -4.77 12.04
C ASN A 93 -8.66 -6.17 12.41
N GLY A 94 -9.01 -6.37 13.68
CA GLY A 94 -9.67 -7.58 14.18
C GLY A 94 -9.98 -7.48 15.67
N GLU A 95 -11.23 -7.17 16.00
CA GLU A 95 -11.72 -7.00 17.37
C GLU A 95 -12.07 -8.36 18.02
N PHE A 96 -11.51 -8.64 19.20
CA PHE A 96 -11.84 -9.83 19.98
C PHE A 96 -13.26 -9.76 20.56
N VAL A 97 -14.08 -10.78 20.32
CA VAL A 97 -15.41 -10.91 20.94
C VAL A 97 -15.40 -11.92 22.08
N SER A 98 -14.96 -13.15 21.82
CA SER A 98 -14.94 -14.22 22.82
C SER A 98 -14.04 -15.40 22.42
N ALA A 99 -13.69 -16.23 23.39
CA ALA A 99 -13.11 -17.54 23.16
C ALA A 99 -13.66 -18.56 24.17
N GLU A 100 -13.93 -19.77 23.70
CA GLU A 100 -14.51 -20.85 24.49
C GLU A 100 -13.86 -22.20 24.14
N MET A 101 -13.76 -23.09 25.13
CA MET A 101 -13.29 -24.46 24.89
C MET A 101 -14.38 -25.26 24.18
N CYS A 102 -13.99 -26.01 23.15
CA CYS A 102 -14.87 -26.95 22.48
C CYS A 102 -15.10 -28.21 23.35
N ASN A 103 -16.29 -28.79 23.25
CA ASN A 103 -16.63 -30.09 23.86
C ASN A 103 -16.99 -31.13 22.77
N ASP A 104 -16.65 -30.83 21.53
CA ASP A 104 -16.95 -31.57 20.30
C ASP A 104 -15.66 -31.81 19.51
N ASP A 105 -15.60 -32.90 18.72
CA ASP A 105 -14.40 -33.27 17.95
C ASP A 105 -14.07 -32.30 16.78
N ASP A 106 -14.86 -31.23 16.60
CA ASP A 106 -14.64 -30.20 15.57
C ASP A 106 -13.47 -29.27 15.91
N CYS A 107 -13.15 -29.06 17.19
CA CYS A 107 -12.10 -28.12 17.61
C CYS A 107 -11.62 -28.37 19.05
N ASP A 108 -10.59 -27.64 19.46
CA ASP A 108 -10.22 -27.46 20.87
C ASP A 108 -10.75 -26.13 21.42
N ILE A 109 -10.74 -25.07 20.60
CA ILE A 109 -11.17 -23.71 20.98
C ILE A 109 -11.96 -23.09 19.82
N LYS A 110 -13.10 -22.45 20.10
CA LYS A 110 -13.78 -21.52 19.19
C LYS A 110 -13.38 -20.09 19.55
N VAL A 111 -12.96 -19.28 18.58
CA VAL A 111 -12.53 -17.88 18.77
C VAL A 111 -13.32 -16.96 17.85
N ASN A 112 -14.06 -16.04 18.47
CA ASN A 112 -14.93 -15.10 17.78
C ASN A 112 -14.24 -13.74 17.65
N VAL A 113 -14.20 -13.22 16.43
CA VAL A 113 -13.58 -11.95 16.05
C VAL A 113 -14.58 -11.14 15.22
N LYS A 114 -14.46 -9.82 15.22
CA LYS A 114 -15.20 -8.91 14.32
C LYS A 114 -14.26 -8.00 13.55
N ILE A 115 -14.68 -7.64 12.34
CA ILE A 115 -14.04 -6.60 11.53
C ILE A 115 -14.60 -5.26 11.98
N ARG A 116 -13.75 -4.26 12.27
CA ARG A 116 -14.20 -2.90 12.58
C ARG A 116 -14.50 -2.12 11.30
N PRO A 117 -15.52 -1.23 11.32
CA PRO A 117 -15.85 -0.36 10.21
C PRO A 117 -14.82 0.75 9.98
N ASP A 118 -14.61 1.08 8.70
CA ASP A 118 -14.09 2.35 8.21
C ASP A 118 -14.90 3.55 8.78
N PRO A 119 -14.32 4.76 8.80
CA PRO A 119 -15.08 5.98 9.03
C PRO A 119 -16.20 6.15 8.00
N TYR A 120 -17.31 6.79 8.39
CA TYR A 120 -18.52 6.87 7.57
C TYR A 120 -18.35 7.66 6.28
N THR A 121 -18.63 7.01 5.14
CA THR A 121 -18.56 7.64 3.81
C THR A 121 -19.80 8.49 3.57
N LYS A 122 -19.69 9.81 3.75
CA LYS A 122 -20.79 10.75 3.47
C LYS A 122 -21.39 10.60 2.06
N PHE A 123 -20.54 10.33 1.06
CA PHE A 123 -20.97 10.23 -0.35
C PHE A 123 -21.76 8.95 -0.65
N GLU A 124 -21.30 7.79 -0.15
CA GLU A 124 -21.96 6.50 -0.36
C GLU A 124 -22.98 6.13 0.75
N GLN A 125 -23.12 7.01 1.76
CA GLN A 125 -24.05 6.92 2.89
C GLN A 125 -23.94 5.67 3.78
N LYS A 126 -22.78 5.01 3.80
CA LYS A 126 -22.50 3.78 4.55
C LYS A 126 -21.15 3.83 5.27
N GLN A 127 -20.96 2.94 6.24
CA GLN A 127 -19.63 2.54 6.68
C GLN A 127 -19.18 1.32 5.87
N HIS A 128 -17.92 1.27 5.48
CA HIS A 128 -17.34 0.10 4.81
C HIS A 128 -16.60 -0.78 5.81
N PHE A 129 -16.51 -2.07 5.53
CA PHE A 129 -15.46 -2.97 6.00
C PHE A 129 -15.45 -4.24 5.15
N GLN A 130 -14.31 -4.93 5.14
CA GLN A 130 -14.07 -6.26 4.56
C GLN A 130 -12.64 -6.70 4.91
N SER A 131 -11.71 -5.74 4.84
CA SER A 131 -10.31 -5.88 5.24
C SER A 131 -10.18 -6.20 6.74
N PHE A 132 -9.45 -7.27 7.05
CA PHE A 132 -9.05 -7.62 8.40
C PHE A 132 -7.56 -7.99 8.41
N SER A 133 -6.89 -7.74 9.53
CA SER A 133 -5.63 -8.42 9.89
C SER A 133 -5.44 -8.42 11.40
N PHE A 134 -5.18 -9.59 11.97
CA PHE A 134 -4.94 -9.72 13.41
C PHE A 134 -3.97 -10.85 13.73
N ARG A 135 -3.23 -10.67 14.82
CA ARG A 135 -2.44 -11.72 15.48
C ARG A 135 -3.31 -12.50 16.44
N SER A 136 -3.16 -13.82 16.46
CA SER A 136 -3.58 -14.70 17.54
C SER A 136 -2.38 -15.27 18.30
N THR A 137 -2.51 -15.44 19.60
CA THR A 137 -1.51 -16.12 20.45
C THR A 137 -2.23 -16.82 21.60
N LEU A 138 -2.05 -18.14 21.72
CA LEU A 138 -2.57 -18.93 22.83
C LEU A 138 -1.67 -18.78 24.08
N HIS A 139 -2.28 -18.80 25.27
CA HIS A 139 -1.53 -18.68 26.53
C HIS A 139 -1.35 -20.06 27.20
N PRO A 140 -0.16 -20.70 27.14
CA PRO A 140 0.05 -22.04 27.70
C PRO A 140 -0.18 -22.15 29.21
N ASN A 141 -0.14 -21.02 29.93
CA ASN A 141 -0.42 -20.95 31.37
C ASN A 141 -1.91 -20.67 31.70
N SER A 142 -2.80 -20.59 30.70
CA SER A 142 -4.24 -20.54 30.94
C SER A 142 -4.71 -21.88 31.55
N PRO A 143 -5.44 -21.90 32.69
CA PRO A 143 -5.83 -23.15 33.36
C PRO A 143 -6.56 -24.15 32.46
N GLN A 144 -7.42 -23.64 31.58
CA GLN A 144 -8.20 -24.41 30.61
C GLN A 144 -7.27 -25.06 29.56
N LEU A 145 -6.36 -24.28 28.98
CA LEU A 145 -5.44 -24.76 27.95
C LEU A 145 -4.41 -25.74 28.53
N LYS A 146 -3.91 -25.47 29.73
CA LYS A 146 -3.06 -26.41 30.45
C LYS A 146 -3.79 -27.73 30.74
N SER A 147 -5.05 -27.68 31.17
CA SER A 147 -5.84 -28.90 31.40
C SER A 147 -6.04 -29.72 30.13
N LEU A 148 -6.16 -29.09 28.96
CA LEU A 148 -6.25 -29.79 27.68
C LEU A 148 -4.91 -30.47 27.30
N LEU A 149 -3.80 -29.74 27.46
CA LEU A 149 -2.46 -30.22 27.11
C LEU A 149 -1.96 -31.33 28.05
N ASP A 150 -2.18 -31.19 29.37
CA ASP A 150 -1.83 -32.21 30.38
C ASP A 150 -2.62 -33.53 30.22
N GLN A 151 -3.75 -33.52 29.50
CA GLN A 151 -4.64 -34.70 29.34
C GLN A 151 -4.39 -35.53 28.07
N HIS A 152 -3.84 -34.94 26.99
CA HIS A 152 -3.90 -35.54 25.66
C HIS A 152 -2.56 -35.64 24.90
N ASP A 153 -1.44 -35.19 25.48
CA ASP A 153 -0.09 -35.23 24.84
C ASP A 153 -0.08 -34.59 23.43
N LYS A 154 -0.88 -33.52 23.27
CA LYS A 154 -1.16 -32.87 21.97
C LYS A 154 0.03 -32.05 21.48
N SER A 155 0.54 -32.40 20.30
CA SER A 155 1.52 -31.62 19.54
C SER A 155 0.93 -30.35 18.88
N SER A 156 -0.39 -30.21 18.81
CA SER A 156 -1.06 -28.99 18.34
C SER A 156 -2.45 -28.81 18.94
N ILE A 157 -2.94 -27.57 18.93
CA ILE A 157 -4.28 -27.17 19.39
C ILE A 157 -5.09 -26.67 18.19
N LYS A 158 -6.24 -27.30 17.92
CA LYS A 158 -7.11 -26.92 16.78
C LYS A 158 -8.03 -25.76 17.17
N VAL A 159 -7.80 -24.58 16.63
CA VAL A 159 -8.60 -23.39 16.88
C VAL A 159 -9.49 -23.08 15.68
N LYS A 160 -10.81 -22.99 15.91
CA LYS A 160 -11.79 -22.56 14.91
C LYS A 160 -12.05 -21.07 15.06
N TYR A 161 -11.66 -20.29 14.05
CA TYR A 161 -11.85 -18.85 14.00
C TYR A 161 -13.19 -18.52 13.33
N ILE A 162 -13.87 -17.49 13.83
CA ILE A 162 -15.19 -17.07 13.38
C ILE A 162 -15.20 -15.53 13.26
N LEU A 163 -15.24 -15.01 12.03
CA LEU A 163 -15.55 -13.60 11.77
C LEU A 163 -17.06 -13.42 11.79
N GLN A 164 -17.59 -12.96 12.93
CA GLN A 164 -19.02 -12.97 13.22
C GLN A 164 -19.87 -12.01 12.39
N ASN A 165 -19.27 -10.93 11.88
CA ASN A 165 -19.97 -9.89 11.10
C ASN A 165 -19.62 -9.92 9.60
N ALA A 166 -19.12 -11.04 9.08
CA ALA A 166 -18.78 -11.18 7.66
C ALA A 166 -20.00 -10.92 6.73
N GLY A 167 -21.20 -11.29 7.16
CA GLY A 167 -22.46 -11.05 6.46
C GLY A 167 -22.97 -9.60 6.50
N GLU A 168 -22.38 -8.76 7.35
CA GLU A 168 -22.66 -7.32 7.43
C GLU A 168 -21.64 -6.49 6.60
N ALA A 169 -20.62 -7.13 6.03
CA ALA A 169 -19.51 -6.47 5.34
C ALA A 169 -19.89 -5.94 3.94
N SER A 170 -19.09 -5.00 3.43
CA SER A 170 -19.34 -4.26 2.18
C SER A 170 -19.61 -5.18 0.98
N TYR A 171 -18.92 -6.32 0.95
CA TYR A 171 -18.99 -7.35 -0.07
C TYR A 171 -19.20 -8.71 0.61
N ALA A 172 -20.22 -8.84 1.46
CA ALA A 172 -20.51 -10.09 2.18
C ALA A 172 -20.56 -11.34 1.26
N GLN A 173 -21.00 -11.20 0.00
CA GLN A 173 -21.03 -12.31 -0.97
C GLN A 173 -19.63 -12.68 -1.52
N ALA A 174 -18.65 -11.78 -1.45
CA ALA A 174 -17.26 -12.06 -1.83
C ALA A 174 -16.60 -13.13 -0.95
N PHE A 175 -17.10 -13.38 0.26
CA PHE A 175 -16.57 -14.45 1.11
C PHE A 175 -16.86 -15.87 0.57
N LYS A 176 -17.72 -16.03 -0.46
CA LYS A 176 -17.91 -17.32 -1.15
C LYS A 176 -16.69 -17.65 -2.03
N GLY A 177 -16.04 -18.77 -1.73
CA GLY A 177 -14.82 -19.21 -2.42
C GLY A 177 -13.60 -18.33 -2.09
N TYR A 178 -13.62 -17.65 -0.95
CA TYR A 178 -12.49 -16.88 -0.43
C TYR A 178 -11.75 -17.68 0.64
N ASP A 179 -10.42 -17.81 0.46
CA ASP A 179 -9.53 -18.46 1.41
C ASP A 179 -8.73 -17.41 2.23
N THR A 180 -8.86 -17.44 3.56
CA THR A 180 -8.14 -16.56 4.51
C THR A 180 -6.62 -16.71 4.39
N PHE A 181 -5.87 -15.61 4.42
CA PHE A 181 -4.41 -15.69 4.51
C PHE A 181 -3.93 -15.89 5.95
N VAL A 182 -2.91 -16.72 6.15
CA VAL A 182 -2.27 -17.01 7.43
C VAL A 182 -0.73 -17.05 7.32
N THR A 183 -0.03 -16.60 8.36
CA THR A 183 1.41 -16.85 8.56
C THR A 183 1.71 -17.14 10.04
N THR A 184 2.61 -18.09 10.30
CA THR A 184 3.13 -18.42 11.65
C THR A 184 4.51 -17.81 11.92
N LYS A 185 5.01 -16.93 11.05
CA LYS A 185 6.26 -16.21 11.29
C LYS A 185 6.10 -15.16 12.40
N THR A 186 7.24 -14.64 12.86
CA THR A 186 7.33 -13.66 13.95
C THR A 186 6.77 -12.27 13.61
N THR A 187 6.48 -11.99 12.33
CA THR A 187 6.02 -10.69 11.82
C THR A 187 5.01 -10.89 10.68
N PRO A 188 3.95 -10.07 10.56
CA PRO A 188 3.02 -10.10 9.43
C PRO A 188 3.61 -9.46 8.16
N PHE A 189 4.78 -8.81 8.26
CA PHE A 189 5.36 -8.02 7.16
C PHE A 189 6.35 -8.80 6.26
N ASP A 190 6.51 -10.11 6.48
CA ASP A 190 7.22 -11.03 5.58
C ASP A 190 6.25 -11.56 4.51
N PRO A 191 6.25 -11.04 3.26
CA PRO A 191 5.24 -11.38 2.25
C PRO A 191 5.31 -12.83 1.78
N ASP A 192 6.52 -13.40 1.75
CA ASP A 192 6.77 -14.74 1.21
C ASP A 192 6.40 -15.84 2.24
N SER A 193 6.01 -15.42 3.45
CA SER A 193 5.55 -16.31 4.52
C SER A 193 4.06 -16.61 4.53
N TRP A 194 3.26 -15.86 3.78
CA TRP A 194 1.80 -15.97 3.82
C TRP A 194 1.30 -17.07 2.89
N VAL A 195 0.50 -17.97 3.46
CA VAL A 195 -0.24 -19.01 2.73
C VAL A 195 -1.74 -18.80 2.91
N ARG A 196 -2.56 -19.47 2.10
CA ARG A 196 -4.03 -19.51 2.29
C ARG A 196 -4.42 -20.69 3.18
N THR A 197 -5.51 -20.54 3.94
CA THR A 197 -6.21 -21.65 4.60
C THR A 197 -6.88 -22.55 3.55
N GLU A 198 -6.97 -23.85 3.80
CA GLU A 198 -7.62 -24.79 2.88
C GLU A 198 -9.09 -25.09 3.24
N ASP A 199 -9.60 -24.54 4.35
CA ASP A 199 -10.88 -24.87 4.96
C ASP A 199 -11.72 -23.64 5.34
N ALA A 200 -11.57 -22.53 4.61
CA ALA A 200 -12.39 -21.34 4.80
C ALA A 200 -13.81 -21.55 4.25
N GLU A 201 -14.82 -21.36 5.11
CA GLU A 201 -16.24 -21.51 4.76
C GLU A 201 -17.05 -20.29 5.21
N TYR A 202 -17.80 -19.71 4.27
CA TYR A 202 -18.74 -18.61 4.52
C TYR A 202 -20.17 -19.15 4.65
N ASP A 203 -20.72 -19.10 5.86
CA ASP A 203 -22.09 -19.49 6.16
C ASP A 203 -23.03 -18.31 5.81
N GLU A 204 -23.65 -18.38 4.63
CA GLU A 204 -24.62 -17.37 4.15
C GLU A 204 -25.83 -17.18 5.07
N LYS A 205 -26.19 -18.19 5.86
CA LYS A 205 -27.38 -18.19 6.70
C LYS A 205 -27.10 -17.55 8.06
N ASN A 206 -25.92 -17.76 8.62
CA ASN A 206 -25.49 -17.18 9.89
C ASN A 206 -24.64 -15.90 9.72
N GLY A 207 -24.19 -15.58 8.50
CA GLY A 207 -23.46 -14.35 8.20
C GLY A 207 -22.03 -14.34 8.71
N CYS A 208 -21.35 -15.48 8.77
CA CYS A 208 -20.00 -15.60 9.31
C CYS A 208 -19.04 -16.32 8.36
N LEU A 209 -17.77 -15.87 8.34
CA LEU A 209 -16.66 -16.60 7.72
C LEU A 209 -15.94 -17.39 8.82
N THR A 210 -15.68 -18.67 8.59
CA THR A 210 -14.95 -19.53 9.53
C THR A 210 -13.80 -20.26 8.85
N TRP A 211 -12.76 -20.61 9.61
CA TRP A 211 -11.63 -21.44 9.19
C TRP A 211 -10.98 -22.09 10.42
N ASN A 212 -10.17 -23.12 10.25
CA ASN A 212 -9.37 -23.68 11.36
C ASN A 212 -7.90 -23.33 11.23
N HIS A 213 -7.19 -23.34 12.37
CA HIS A 213 -5.73 -23.30 12.40
C HIS A 213 -5.20 -24.17 13.55
N TYR A 214 -4.09 -24.86 13.31
CA TYR A 214 -3.43 -25.72 14.28
C TYR A 214 -2.24 -24.97 14.88
N HIS A 215 -2.38 -24.54 16.14
CA HIS A 215 -1.28 -23.94 16.87
C HIS A 215 -0.36 -25.05 17.40
N GLU A 216 0.87 -25.11 16.88
CA GLU A 216 1.89 -26.09 17.26
C GLU A 216 2.32 -25.89 18.72
N VAL A 217 2.65 -26.99 19.42
CA VAL A 217 3.01 -27.01 20.84
C VAL A 217 4.41 -27.60 21.01
N GLU A 218 5.30 -26.84 21.66
CA GLU A 218 6.65 -27.30 22.02
C GLU A 218 6.74 -27.57 23.52
N PHE A 219 7.16 -28.79 23.89
CA PHE A 219 7.30 -29.23 25.28
C PHE A 219 8.75 -29.10 25.77
N LEU A 220 8.94 -28.58 26.98
CA LEU A 220 10.27 -28.45 27.57
C LEU A 220 10.86 -29.83 27.87
N HIS A 221 12.05 -30.10 27.32
CA HIS A 221 12.72 -31.39 27.48
C HIS A 221 13.09 -31.64 28.96
N GLY A 222 12.38 -32.58 29.60
CA GLY A 222 12.68 -33.08 30.95
C GLY A 222 11.64 -32.75 32.02
N GLU A 223 10.71 -31.83 31.77
CA GLU A 223 9.62 -31.50 32.69
C GLU A 223 8.24 -31.65 32.02
N ARG A 224 7.20 -31.96 32.81
CA ARG A 224 5.80 -31.95 32.33
C ARG A 224 5.30 -30.50 32.31
N GLY A 225 5.81 -29.75 31.34
CA GLY A 225 5.55 -28.32 31.16
C GLY A 225 5.58 -27.93 29.69
N VAL A 226 4.53 -27.23 29.25
CA VAL A 226 4.43 -26.62 27.93
C VAL A 226 5.43 -25.46 27.86
N GLY A 227 6.34 -25.50 26.88
CA GLY A 227 7.37 -24.48 26.70
C GLY A 227 6.89 -23.31 25.85
N ALA A 228 6.32 -23.63 24.69
CA ALA A 228 5.76 -22.65 23.76
C ALA A 228 4.52 -23.19 23.05
N VAL A 229 3.71 -22.26 22.55
CA VAL A 229 2.62 -22.53 21.60
C VAL A 229 2.74 -21.50 20.47
N SER A 230 2.59 -21.92 19.21
CA SER A 230 2.85 -21.04 18.08
C SER A 230 1.86 -19.85 18.03
N GLY A 231 2.37 -18.70 17.60
CA GLY A 231 1.55 -17.56 17.21
C GLY A 231 1.15 -17.67 15.73
N ALA A 232 0.04 -17.04 15.37
CA ALA A 232 -0.39 -16.91 13.99
C ALA A 232 -0.84 -15.47 13.71
N TYR A 233 -0.67 -15.00 12.47
CA TYR A 233 -1.29 -13.80 11.95
C TYR A 233 -2.25 -14.21 10.84
N PHE A 234 -3.45 -13.61 10.82
CA PHE A 234 -4.46 -13.79 9.79
C PHE A 234 -4.68 -12.46 9.05
N ALA A 235 -5.06 -12.50 7.77
CA ALA A 235 -5.36 -11.31 6.98
C ALA A 235 -6.33 -11.55 5.81
N TYR A 236 -7.03 -10.50 5.37
CA TYR A 236 -7.88 -10.54 4.19
C TYR A 236 -7.07 -10.68 2.89
N PHE A 237 -5.98 -9.90 2.79
CA PHE A 237 -4.83 -10.11 1.90
C PHE A 237 -3.57 -9.73 2.69
N PRO A 238 -2.38 -10.29 2.41
CA PRO A 238 -1.19 -9.98 3.20
C PRO A 238 -0.89 -8.47 3.27
N PRO A 239 -0.67 -7.89 4.46
CA PRO A 239 -0.43 -6.46 4.61
C PRO A 239 0.80 -5.96 3.86
N TYR A 240 0.66 -4.80 3.21
CA TYR A 240 1.79 -4.01 2.71
C TYR A 240 1.88 -2.75 3.58
N SER A 241 2.79 -2.79 4.56
CA SER A 241 2.92 -1.76 5.61
C SER A 241 3.54 -0.45 5.11
N TYR A 242 3.33 0.62 5.88
CA TYR A 242 3.96 1.91 5.62
C TYR A 242 5.49 1.87 5.82
N GLU A 243 6.01 1.01 6.71
CA GLU A 243 7.45 0.76 6.82
C GLU A 243 8.02 0.15 5.53
N ARG A 244 7.33 -0.82 4.92
CA ARG A 244 7.74 -1.41 3.63
C ARG A 244 7.66 -0.39 2.49
N HIS A 245 6.62 0.45 2.46
CA HIS A 245 6.49 1.58 1.53
C HIS A 245 7.68 2.53 1.64
N LEU A 246 8.02 2.99 2.85
CA LEU A 246 9.19 3.84 3.08
C LEU A 246 10.50 3.14 2.67
N GLY A 247 10.61 1.83 2.88
CA GLY A 247 11.73 1.01 2.39
C GLY A 247 11.82 0.95 0.86
N LEU A 248 10.69 0.87 0.15
CA LEU A 248 10.62 0.94 -1.31
C LEU A 248 11.04 2.34 -1.80
N ILE A 249 10.48 3.41 -1.23
CA ILE A 249 10.85 4.80 -1.57
C ILE A 249 12.35 5.05 -1.31
N ALA A 250 12.91 4.51 -0.22
CA ALA A 250 14.35 4.58 0.06
C ALA A 250 15.20 3.81 -0.98
N ARG A 251 14.76 2.62 -1.44
CA ARG A 251 15.42 1.87 -2.54
C ARG A 251 15.37 2.65 -3.85
N CYS A 252 14.23 3.22 -4.21
CA CYS A 252 14.09 4.10 -5.38
C CYS A 252 14.99 5.34 -5.27
N SER A 253 15.16 5.89 -4.06
CA SER A 253 16.06 7.01 -3.76
C SER A 253 17.54 6.65 -3.89
N GLY A 254 17.89 5.36 -4.00
CA GLY A 254 19.27 4.91 -4.26
C GLY A 254 19.72 5.07 -5.72
N LYS A 255 18.78 5.27 -6.67
CA LYS A 255 19.03 5.35 -8.12
C LYS A 255 18.99 6.81 -8.63
N LEU A 256 19.66 7.72 -7.91
CA LEU A 256 19.63 9.19 -8.09
C LEU A 256 20.06 9.70 -9.47
N ASP A 257 20.69 8.85 -10.28
CA ASP A 257 21.09 9.12 -11.67
C ASP A 257 19.92 9.00 -12.66
N ILE A 258 18.83 8.29 -12.29
CA ILE A 258 17.65 8.07 -13.12
C ILE A 258 16.30 8.39 -12.44
N THR A 259 16.23 8.50 -11.10
CA THR A 259 14.99 8.82 -10.37
C THR A 259 14.92 10.25 -9.88
N VAL A 260 13.70 10.81 -9.90
CA VAL A 260 13.31 12.02 -9.16
C VAL A 260 12.14 11.64 -8.26
N ILE A 261 12.33 11.74 -6.95
CA ILE A 261 11.32 11.39 -5.95
C ILE A 261 10.88 12.67 -5.23
N TYR A 262 9.57 12.84 -5.11
CA TYR A 262 8.97 14.01 -4.50
C TYR A 262 7.59 13.67 -3.95
N SER A 263 7.22 14.32 -2.85
CA SER A 263 5.85 14.29 -2.34
C SER A 263 4.95 15.17 -3.21
N LEU A 264 3.76 14.66 -3.54
CA LEU A 264 2.70 15.45 -4.18
C LEU A 264 2.04 16.42 -3.18
N GLY A 265 2.07 16.05 -1.90
CA GLY A 265 1.42 16.70 -0.76
C GLY A 265 1.30 15.72 0.42
N GLN A 266 0.62 16.14 1.48
CA GLN A 266 0.40 15.31 2.66
C GLN A 266 -1.06 14.86 2.79
N THR A 267 -1.26 13.68 3.37
CA THR A 267 -2.56 13.19 3.82
C THR A 267 -3.08 13.97 5.03
N LEU A 268 -4.33 13.69 5.44
CA LEU A 268 -4.95 14.29 6.62
C LEU A 268 -4.21 13.98 7.93
N SER A 269 -3.50 12.85 8.03
CA SER A 269 -2.63 12.50 9.17
C SER A 269 -1.17 12.98 9.00
N GLY A 270 -0.84 13.69 7.92
CA GLY A 270 0.51 14.18 7.66
C GLY A 270 1.50 13.15 7.11
N ARG A 271 1.03 12.06 6.48
CA ARG A 271 1.89 11.14 5.72
C ARG A 271 2.13 11.72 4.32
N GLU A 272 3.30 11.45 3.74
CA GLU A 272 3.63 11.92 2.39
C GLU A 272 2.89 11.09 1.32
N ILE A 273 2.49 11.76 0.24
CA ILE A 273 1.97 11.13 -0.97
C ILE A 273 3.13 11.01 -1.97
N ASP A 274 3.96 9.99 -1.79
CA ASP A 274 5.20 9.82 -2.55
C ASP A 274 4.96 9.53 -4.04
N CYS A 275 5.57 10.34 -4.91
CA CYS A 275 5.67 10.08 -6.34
C CYS A 275 7.12 9.77 -6.73
N VAL A 276 7.31 8.64 -7.41
CA VAL A 276 8.56 8.27 -8.08
C VAL A 276 8.43 8.62 -9.55
N SER A 277 9.29 9.49 -10.06
CA SER A 277 9.38 9.83 -11.47
C SER A 277 10.69 9.37 -12.08
N VAL A 278 10.62 8.86 -13.31
CA VAL A 278 11.75 8.24 -14.02
C VAL A 278 11.49 8.23 -15.53
N GLY A 279 12.57 8.28 -16.32
CA GLY A 279 12.49 8.25 -17.78
C GLY A 279 12.56 9.65 -18.40
N THR A 280 12.90 9.68 -19.68
CA THR A 280 13.13 10.90 -20.46
C THR A 280 12.32 10.95 -21.75
N GLY A 281 11.45 9.95 -21.95
CA GLY A 281 10.66 9.81 -23.16
C GLY A 281 9.50 10.81 -23.26
N PRO A 282 9.05 11.12 -24.49
CA PRO A 282 8.12 12.23 -24.77
C PRO A 282 6.64 11.92 -24.46
N ARG A 283 6.32 10.77 -23.87
CA ARG A 283 4.96 10.42 -23.43
C ARG A 283 4.89 10.38 -21.91
N VAL A 284 3.90 11.03 -21.32
CA VAL A 284 3.74 11.03 -19.86
C VAL A 284 2.85 9.88 -19.43
N CYS A 285 3.37 8.97 -18.61
CA CYS A 285 2.61 7.84 -18.07
C CYS A 285 2.43 7.96 -16.56
N TRP A 286 1.18 7.99 -16.10
CA TRP A 286 0.81 8.02 -14.69
C TRP A 286 0.27 6.66 -14.25
N ILE A 287 0.82 6.10 -13.18
CA ILE A 287 0.37 4.82 -12.60
C ILE A 287 0.19 5.00 -11.10
N ILE A 288 -1.07 4.96 -10.65
CA ILE A 288 -1.44 5.15 -9.24
C ILE A 288 -1.91 3.82 -8.64
N HIS A 289 -1.74 3.65 -7.34
CA HIS A 289 -2.02 2.39 -6.67
C HIS A 289 -2.76 2.62 -5.35
N ARG A 290 -3.70 1.73 -5.03
CA ARG A 290 -4.27 1.58 -3.68
C ARG A 290 -5.05 2.81 -3.18
N GLN A 291 -5.99 3.30 -4.00
CA GLN A 291 -6.95 4.33 -3.56
C GLN A 291 -7.82 3.83 -2.41
N HIS A 292 -8.26 2.58 -2.50
CA HIS A 292 -8.84 1.84 -1.39
C HIS A 292 -7.69 1.16 -0.60
N PRO A 293 -7.56 1.41 0.71
CA PRO A 293 -6.40 0.98 1.49
C PRO A 293 -6.28 -0.52 1.75
N GLY A 294 -7.37 -1.27 1.70
CA GLY A 294 -7.38 -2.73 1.91
C GLY A 294 -6.72 -3.51 0.77
N GLU A 295 -6.61 -2.89 -0.41
CA GLU A 295 -6.11 -3.50 -1.64
C GLU A 295 -4.57 -3.52 -1.69
N SER A 296 -3.94 -4.18 -0.71
CA SER A 296 -2.48 -4.21 -0.57
C SER A 296 -1.74 -4.88 -1.74
N MET A 297 -2.44 -5.68 -2.56
CA MET A 297 -1.94 -6.15 -3.87
C MET A 297 -1.49 -5.01 -4.78
N ALA A 298 -2.13 -3.84 -4.73
CA ALA A 298 -1.76 -2.70 -5.55
C ALA A 298 -0.39 -2.11 -5.16
N SER A 299 -0.03 -2.09 -3.88
CA SER A 299 1.34 -1.71 -3.47
C SER A 299 2.38 -2.80 -3.78
N ALA A 300 1.99 -4.09 -3.79
CA ALA A 300 2.87 -5.16 -4.27
C ALA A 300 3.16 -5.05 -5.78
N TYR A 301 2.13 -4.75 -6.58
CA TYR A 301 2.25 -4.42 -8.00
C TYR A 301 3.21 -3.23 -8.22
N ALA A 302 3.05 -2.15 -7.44
CA ALA A 302 3.94 -0.99 -7.49
C ALA A 302 5.41 -1.34 -7.20
N GLU A 303 5.65 -2.20 -6.20
CA GLU A 303 6.98 -2.68 -5.86
C GLU A 303 7.62 -3.48 -7.00
N GLY A 304 6.85 -4.32 -7.69
CA GLY A 304 7.32 -5.10 -8.83
C GLY A 304 7.65 -4.24 -10.05
N LEU A 305 6.75 -3.33 -10.40
CA LEU A 305 6.95 -2.31 -11.43
C LEU A 305 8.23 -1.51 -11.18
N LEU A 306 8.36 -0.91 -9.98
CA LEU A 306 9.52 -0.09 -9.64
C LEU A 306 10.81 -0.91 -9.54
N THR A 307 10.75 -2.14 -9.00
CA THR A 307 11.92 -3.03 -8.93
C THR A 307 12.49 -3.30 -10.32
N ARG A 308 11.63 -3.62 -11.30
CA ARG A 308 12.07 -3.88 -12.68
C ARG A 308 12.49 -2.60 -13.41
N LEU A 309 11.67 -1.55 -13.36
CA LEU A 309 11.89 -0.30 -14.12
C LEU A 309 13.19 0.42 -13.72
N LEU A 310 13.61 0.27 -12.45
CA LEU A 310 14.79 0.93 -11.86
C LEU A 310 15.95 -0.02 -11.54
N GLY A 311 15.81 -1.33 -11.78
CA GLY A 311 16.79 -2.35 -11.38
C GLY A 311 17.08 -2.34 -9.88
N LEU A 312 16.05 -2.31 -9.02
CA LEU A 312 16.22 -2.27 -7.54
C LEU A 312 16.69 -3.61 -6.94
N ASP A 313 16.85 -4.63 -7.77
CA ASP A 313 17.47 -5.93 -7.49
C ASP A 313 18.81 -6.09 -8.26
N ASP A 314 19.35 -4.97 -8.75
CA ASP A 314 20.57 -4.81 -9.55
C ASP A 314 20.63 -5.66 -10.83
N LYS A 315 19.47 -6.04 -11.38
CA LYS A 315 19.35 -6.55 -12.75
C LYS A 315 19.15 -5.39 -13.74
N TRP A 316 19.73 -5.54 -14.92
CA TRP A 316 19.51 -4.65 -16.07
C TRP A 316 18.60 -5.32 -17.09
N ASP A 317 17.69 -4.56 -17.70
CA ASP A 317 16.68 -5.05 -18.64
C ASP A 317 16.48 -4.09 -19.81
N THR A 318 16.57 -4.60 -21.04
CA THR A 318 16.31 -3.85 -22.28
C THR A 318 14.89 -3.30 -22.35
N VAL A 319 13.89 -4.00 -21.79
CA VAL A 319 12.50 -3.53 -21.75
C VAL A 319 12.37 -2.35 -20.78
N ALA A 320 13.02 -2.42 -19.61
CA ALA A 320 13.05 -1.34 -18.64
C ALA A 320 13.78 -0.10 -19.16
N GLU A 321 14.87 -0.25 -19.91
CA GLU A 321 15.49 0.91 -20.60
C GLU A 321 14.59 1.44 -21.72
N LYS A 322 13.97 0.57 -22.52
CA LYS A 322 13.11 1.03 -23.61
C LYS A 322 11.85 1.74 -23.11
N ALA A 323 11.30 1.32 -21.98
CA ALA A 323 10.23 2.04 -21.28
C ALA A 323 10.67 3.47 -20.92
N LYS A 324 11.88 3.64 -20.35
CA LYS A 324 12.44 4.95 -19.96
C LYS A 324 12.81 5.86 -21.14
N GLU A 325 13.15 5.31 -22.32
CA GLU A 325 13.32 6.08 -23.56
C GLU A 325 12.00 6.58 -24.16
N LEU A 326 10.91 5.83 -23.96
CA LEU A 326 9.61 6.07 -24.59
C LEU A 326 8.69 6.92 -23.71
N PHE A 327 8.77 6.76 -22.39
CA PHE A 327 7.94 7.46 -21.42
C PHE A 327 8.76 8.28 -20.40
N THR A 328 8.12 9.31 -19.87
CA THR A 328 8.39 9.87 -18.54
C THR A 328 7.29 9.35 -17.62
N PHE A 329 7.67 8.54 -16.63
CA PHE A 329 6.74 7.95 -15.67
C PHE A 329 6.52 8.84 -14.44
N HIS A 330 5.33 8.73 -13.86
CA HIS A 330 4.97 9.22 -12.54
C HIS A 330 4.20 8.11 -11.81
N ILE A 331 4.84 7.48 -10.83
CA ILE A 331 4.34 6.30 -10.13
C ILE A 331 4.05 6.67 -8.67
N VAL A 332 2.84 6.38 -8.19
CA VAL A 332 2.41 6.60 -6.79
C VAL A 332 2.12 5.24 -6.15
N PRO A 333 3.02 4.66 -5.32
CA PRO A 333 2.91 3.28 -4.83
C PRO A 333 1.83 3.03 -3.77
N ASN A 334 1.40 4.10 -3.09
CA ASN A 334 0.26 4.11 -2.19
C ASN A 334 -0.29 5.53 -2.09
N ILE A 335 -1.47 5.77 -2.67
CA ILE A 335 -2.14 7.08 -2.60
C ILE A 335 -2.93 7.27 -1.29
N ASN A 336 -3.24 6.19 -0.56
CA ASN A 336 -3.99 6.22 0.70
C ASN A 336 -3.21 5.56 1.87
N PRO A 337 -2.04 6.10 2.27
CA PRO A 337 -1.25 5.55 3.36
C PRO A 337 -1.93 5.73 4.74
N ASP A 338 -2.89 6.64 4.85
CA ASP A 338 -3.67 6.87 6.07
C ASP A 338 -4.65 5.75 6.37
N GLY A 339 -5.51 5.40 5.39
CA GLY A 339 -6.40 4.26 5.52
C GLY A 339 -5.61 2.96 5.60
N SER A 340 -4.48 2.87 4.87
CA SER A 340 -3.61 1.68 4.86
C SER A 340 -3.14 1.35 6.26
N ALA A 341 -2.45 2.31 6.91
CA ALA A 341 -1.93 2.10 8.26
C ALA A 341 -3.04 1.85 9.31
N SER A 342 -4.28 2.28 9.04
CA SER A 342 -5.43 2.16 9.94
C SER A 342 -6.23 0.85 9.79
N GLY A 343 -5.85 -0.04 8.86
CA GLY A 343 -6.56 -1.31 8.63
C GLY A 343 -7.94 -1.16 7.98
N TYR A 344 -8.18 -0.06 7.27
CA TYR A 344 -9.43 0.21 6.57
C TYR A 344 -9.54 -0.60 5.27
N LEU A 345 -10.76 -0.72 4.72
CA LEU A 345 -10.99 -1.27 3.39
C LEU A 345 -10.88 -0.21 2.30
N ARG A 346 -11.70 0.85 2.36
CA ARG A 346 -12.09 1.62 1.17
C ARG A 346 -11.91 3.12 1.26
N THR A 347 -11.68 3.64 2.46
CA THR A 347 -11.70 5.09 2.75
C THR A 347 -10.35 5.64 3.20
N ASN A 348 -10.16 6.96 3.09
CA ASN A 348 -9.09 7.66 3.81
C ASN A 348 -9.53 8.03 5.25
N ALA A 349 -8.68 8.77 5.98
CA ALA A 349 -8.96 9.17 7.36
C ALA A 349 -10.23 10.04 7.56
N ALA A 350 -10.78 10.65 6.50
CA ALA A 350 -12.06 11.37 6.54
C ALA A 350 -13.27 10.51 6.13
N GLY A 351 -13.12 9.19 5.99
CA GLY A 351 -14.17 8.31 5.49
C GLY A 351 -14.42 8.46 3.98
N SER A 352 -13.52 9.11 3.23
CA SER A 352 -13.77 9.39 1.81
C SER A 352 -13.21 8.28 0.93
N ASN A 353 -14.06 7.71 0.09
CA ASN A 353 -13.63 6.83 -1.00
C ASN A 353 -12.93 7.70 -2.06
N LEU A 354 -11.60 7.59 -2.14
CA LEU A 354 -10.81 8.40 -3.07
C LEU A 354 -11.20 8.17 -4.55
N ASN A 355 -11.63 6.96 -4.92
CA ASN A 355 -12.12 6.67 -6.28
C ASN A 355 -13.57 7.16 -6.51
N ARG A 356 -14.05 8.10 -5.69
CA ARG A 356 -15.26 8.93 -5.90
C ARG A 356 -14.99 10.44 -5.81
N GLU A 357 -13.72 10.85 -5.68
CA GLU A 357 -13.33 12.24 -5.41
C GLU A 357 -12.78 12.99 -6.63
N TRP A 358 -12.76 12.39 -7.82
CA TRP A 358 -11.98 12.92 -8.96
C TRP A 358 -12.62 14.10 -9.70
N ALA A 359 -13.92 14.33 -9.51
CA ALA A 359 -14.62 15.50 -10.04
C ALA A 359 -15.87 15.79 -9.20
N PRO A 360 -16.42 17.02 -9.24
CA PRO A 360 -17.69 17.32 -8.62
C PRO A 360 -18.83 16.46 -9.20
N SER A 361 -19.74 16.07 -8.33
CA SER A 361 -20.87 15.17 -8.63
C SER A 361 -22.16 15.72 -8.00
N PRO A 362 -23.36 15.22 -8.38
CA PRO A 362 -24.58 15.54 -7.66
C PRO A 362 -24.46 15.14 -6.18
N ALA A 363 -24.92 16.00 -5.26
CA ALA A 363 -24.91 15.65 -3.84
C ALA A 363 -25.92 14.51 -3.55
N PRO A 364 -25.61 13.58 -2.61
CA PRO A 364 -26.57 12.60 -2.12
C PRO A 364 -27.80 13.22 -1.45
N GLU A 365 -28.91 12.49 -1.38
CA GLU A 365 -30.10 12.94 -0.65
C GLU A 365 -29.82 13.09 0.84
N ASN A 366 -30.18 14.23 1.44
CA ASN A 366 -29.91 14.57 2.86
C ASN A 366 -28.41 14.70 3.20
N PHE A 367 -27.57 15.06 2.22
CA PHE A 367 -26.18 15.41 2.44
C PHE A 367 -26.03 16.69 3.30
N ASP A 368 -24.89 16.86 3.99
CA ASP A 368 -24.67 17.97 4.92
C ASP A 368 -23.96 19.17 4.27
N CYS A 369 -24.53 20.35 4.50
CA CYS A 369 -24.23 21.63 3.86
C CYS A 369 -22.78 22.15 4.02
N CYS A 370 -21.93 21.49 4.81
CA CYS A 370 -20.52 21.86 4.95
C CYS A 370 -19.62 21.37 3.79
N ASP A 371 -20.08 20.40 3.01
CA ASP A 371 -19.40 19.87 1.82
C ASP A 371 -20.20 20.07 0.52
N GLU A 372 -21.43 20.60 0.62
CA GLU A 372 -22.33 20.88 -0.50
C GLU A 372 -22.09 22.30 -1.05
N THR A 373 -22.12 22.45 -2.37
CA THR A 373 -22.14 23.77 -3.01
C THR A 373 -23.55 24.36 -3.03
N SER A 374 -23.67 25.69 -3.18
CA SER A 374 -24.98 26.39 -3.19
C SER A 374 -25.91 26.02 -4.35
N ASP A 375 -25.43 25.23 -5.32
CA ASP A 375 -26.14 24.67 -6.47
C ASP A 375 -26.35 23.14 -6.38
N GLY A 376 -26.12 22.53 -5.22
CA GLY A 376 -26.46 21.12 -4.93
C GLY A 376 -25.43 20.09 -5.41
N THR A 377 -24.16 20.47 -5.52
CA THR A 377 -23.07 19.56 -5.92
C THR A 377 -22.17 19.20 -4.74
N TYR A 378 -21.62 17.99 -4.80
CA TYR A 378 -20.54 17.50 -3.95
C TYR A 378 -19.22 18.09 -4.45
N ASP A 379 -18.66 19.06 -3.72
CA ASP A 379 -17.38 19.71 -4.05
C ASP A 379 -16.22 18.72 -3.89
N ALA A 380 -15.57 18.30 -4.99
CA ALA A 380 -14.51 17.29 -5.01
C ALA A 380 -13.50 17.48 -6.16
N PRO A 381 -12.19 17.19 -5.96
CA PRO A 381 -11.53 16.86 -4.70
C PRO A 381 -11.25 18.11 -3.85
N THR A 382 -11.05 17.96 -2.53
CA THR A 382 -10.77 19.09 -1.63
C THR A 382 -9.66 18.80 -0.61
N LEU A 383 -8.85 19.81 -0.29
CA LEU A 383 -7.78 19.69 0.72
C LEU A 383 -8.26 19.27 2.13
N ARG A 384 -9.54 19.47 2.46
CA ARG A 384 -10.11 19.16 3.79
C ARG A 384 -10.57 17.71 3.95
N ARG A 385 -10.71 16.98 2.84
CA ARG A 385 -11.42 15.69 2.77
C ARG A 385 -10.72 14.66 1.89
N SER A 386 -10.18 15.09 0.76
CA SER A 386 -9.49 14.28 -0.25
C SER A 386 -8.21 14.97 -0.76
N PRO A 387 -7.30 15.44 0.14
CA PRO A 387 -6.03 16.04 -0.27
C PRO A 387 -5.23 15.13 -1.20
N GLU A 388 -5.35 13.82 -1.05
CA GLU A 388 -4.67 12.79 -1.83
C GLU A 388 -4.93 12.93 -3.34
N VAL A 389 -6.21 13.02 -3.71
CA VAL A 389 -6.66 13.21 -5.09
C VAL A 389 -6.46 14.66 -5.55
N TYR A 390 -6.66 15.64 -4.66
CA TYR A 390 -6.46 17.07 -4.95
C TYR A 390 -5.02 17.39 -5.36
N HIS A 391 -4.04 16.88 -4.60
CA HIS A 391 -2.62 17.08 -4.86
C HIS A 391 -2.17 16.39 -6.16
N LEU A 392 -2.66 15.17 -6.39
CA LEU A 392 -2.30 14.38 -7.57
C LEU A 392 -2.88 14.98 -8.87
N LEU A 393 -4.18 15.31 -8.92
CA LEU A 393 -4.79 15.93 -10.10
C LEU A 393 -4.11 17.27 -10.45
N ARG A 394 -3.76 18.09 -9.45
CA ARG A 394 -3.01 19.33 -9.68
C ARG A 394 -1.57 19.11 -10.13
N GLN A 395 -1.00 17.91 -10.01
CA GLN A 395 0.28 17.58 -10.61
C GLN A 395 0.10 17.09 -12.06
N MET A 396 -0.89 16.22 -12.32
CA MET A 396 -1.25 15.80 -13.68
C MET A 396 -1.58 16.99 -14.60
N ASP A 397 -2.26 18.01 -14.07
CA ASP A 397 -2.54 19.28 -14.77
C ASP A 397 -1.27 20.03 -15.24
N LYS A 398 -0.11 19.81 -14.60
CA LYS A 398 1.18 20.43 -14.98
C LYS A 398 1.98 19.55 -15.94
N THR A 399 1.85 18.23 -15.84
CA THR A 399 2.62 17.26 -16.62
C THR A 399 1.92 16.83 -17.91
N SER A 400 0.59 16.96 -17.98
CA SER A 400 -0.28 16.14 -18.86
C SER A 400 -0.22 14.65 -18.50
N CYS A 401 -0.96 13.84 -19.26
CA CYS A 401 -1.01 12.38 -19.17
C CYS A 401 -1.38 11.79 -20.54
N ASP A 402 -0.58 10.85 -21.06
CA ASP A 402 -0.78 10.15 -22.34
C ASP A 402 -1.19 8.67 -22.18
N ALA A 403 -0.82 8.06 -21.05
CA ALA A 403 -1.23 6.71 -20.67
C ALA A 403 -1.43 6.65 -19.14
N PHE A 404 -2.55 6.09 -18.70
CA PHE A 404 -2.94 6.06 -17.30
C PHE A 404 -3.36 4.67 -16.84
N LEU A 405 -2.96 4.29 -15.63
CA LEU A 405 -3.45 3.09 -14.94
C LEU A 405 -3.74 3.40 -13.46
N ASP A 406 -4.88 2.90 -12.99
CA ASP A 406 -5.36 2.98 -11.62
C ASP A 406 -5.42 1.55 -11.06
N ILE A 407 -4.49 1.20 -10.16
CA ILE A 407 -4.28 -0.18 -9.73
C ILE A 407 -5.02 -0.44 -8.40
N HIS A 408 -5.90 -1.43 -8.45
CA HIS A 408 -6.89 -1.78 -7.42
C HIS A 408 -6.89 -3.29 -7.14
N GLY A 409 -7.83 -3.74 -6.31
CA GLY A 409 -8.18 -5.16 -6.13
C GLY A 409 -9.68 -5.36 -5.93
N ASP A 410 -10.25 -6.37 -6.59
CA ASP A 410 -11.68 -6.69 -6.55
C ASP A 410 -11.99 -7.84 -5.58
N GLU A 411 -13.03 -7.65 -4.77
CA GLU A 411 -13.45 -8.61 -3.77
C GLU A 411 -14.14 -9.87 -4.36
N GLU A 412 -14.88 -9.75 -5.46
CA GLU A 412 -15.84 -10.76 -5.94
C GLU A 412 -15.33 -11.66 -7.08
N LEU A 413 -14.67 -11.09 -8.09
CA LEU A 413 -14.26 -11.74 -9.33
C LEU A 413 -12.87 -12.42 -9.20
N PRO A 414 -12.72 -13.73 -9.46
CA PRO A 414 -11.46 -14.47 -9.30
C PRO A 414 -10.50 -14.32 -10.49
N PHE A 415 -10.32 -13.09 -11.00
CA PHE A 415 -9.49 -12.80 -12.17
C PHE A 415 -8.74 -11.48 -12.02
N ASN A 416 -7.57 -11.34 -12.66
CA ASN A 416 -7.06 -10.02 -13.00
C ASN A 416 -7.76 -9.52 -14.27
N PHE A 417 -8.15 -8.25 -14.31
CA PHE A 417 -8.82 -7.65 -15.47
C PHE A 417 -8.56 -6.15 -15.59
N LEU A 418 -9.02 -5.55 -16.68
CA LEU A 418 -8.90 -4.12 -16.96
C LEU A 418 -10.27 -3.54 -17.30
N ALA A 419 -10.82 -2.74 -16.39
CA ALA A 419 -11.97 -1.90 -16.66
C ALA A 419 -11.54 -0.65 -17.46
N GLY A 420 -12.33 -0.29 -18.46
CA GLY A 420 -12.08 0.86 -19.33
C GLY A 420 -12.93 2.07 -18.97
N SER A 421 -13.04 3.00 -19.93
CA SER A 421 -13.90 4.19 -19.81
C SER A 421 -14.96 4.24 -20.91
N GLN A 422 -15.59 3.09 -21.18
CA GLN A 422 -16.58 2.87 -22.24
C GLN A 422 -17.77 3.85 -22.18
N GLY A 423 -18.14 4.28 -20.97
CA GLY A 423 -19.20 5.25 -20.74
C GLY A 423 -18.83 6.71 -20.98
N MET A 424 -17.56 7.05 -21.24
CA MET A 424 -17.14 8.44 -21.42
C MET A 424 -17.36 8.96 -22.85
N SER A 425 -17.66 10.26 -22.96
CA SER A 425 -18.08 10.91 -24.22
C SER A 425 -17.00 10.99 -25.29
N ASN A 426 -15.73 10.74 -24.94
CA ASN A 426 -14.60 10.61 -25.87
C ASN A 426 -14.19 9.15 -26.13
N TRP A 427 -14.91 8.16 -25.59
CA TRP A 427 -14.69 6.76 -25.95
C TRP A 427 -15.06 6.51 -27.42
N GLY A 428 -14.03 6.42 -28.25
CA GLY A 428 -14.11 6.15 -29.68
C GLY A 428 -13.05 5.15 -30.13
N LYS A 429 -12.96 4.90 -31.44
CA LYS A 429 -12.14 3.80 -31.99
C LYS A 429 -10.66 3.84 -31.63
N ARG A 430 -10.08 5.03 -31.35
CA ARG A 430 -8.72 5.13 -30.78
C ARG A 430 -8.62 4.49 -29.40
N LEU A 431 -9.47 4.90 -28.45
CA LEU A 431 -9.41 4.42 -27.06
C LEU A 431 -9.84 2.96 -26.95
N GLU A 432 -10.86 2.56 -27.71
CA GLU A 432 -11.29 1.16 -27.86
C GLU A 432 -10.13 0.27 -28.32
N ALA A 433 -9.44 0.66 -29.39
CA ALA A 433 -8.30 -0.09 -29.92
C ALA A 433 -7.09 -0.10 -28.97
N LEU A 434 -6.76 1.03 -28.34
CA LEU A 434 -5.69 1.10 -27.34
C LEU A 434 -5.96 0.15 -26.16
N HIS A 435 -7.19 0.09 -25.67
CA HIS A 435 -7.58 -0.82 -24.59
C HIS A 435 -7.49 -2.29 -25.01
N GLY A 436 -7.97 -2.63 -26.21
CA GLY A 436 -7.85 -3.98 -26.76
C GLY A 436 -6.40 -4.44 -26.94
N SER A 437 -5.58 -3.61 -27.59
CA SER A 437 -4.16 -3.91 -27.85
C SER A 437 -3.32 -3.97 -26.58
N PHE A 438 -3.58 -3.09 -25.60
CA PHE A 438 -2.94 -3.14 -24.30
C PHE A 438 -3.23 -4.47 -23.60
N LEU A 439 -4.51 -4.81 -23.46
CA LEU A 439 -4.96 -5.97 -22.69
C LEU A 439 -4.50 -7.28 -23.35
N ALA A 440 -4.64 -7.41 -24.67
CA ALA A 440 -4.13 -8.55 -25.43
C ALA A 440 -2.60 -8.69 -25.35
N SER A 441 -1.85 -7.57 -25.37
CA SER A 441 -0.41 -7.64 -25.14
C SER A 441 -0.06 -8.02 -23.69
N TYR A 442 -0.92 -7.69 -22.72
CA TYR A 442 -0.74 -8.07 -21.33
C TYR A 442 -0.99 -9.57 -21.11
N GLU A 443 -2.07 -10.14 -21.68
CA GLU A 443 -2.32 -11.60 -21.68
C GLU A 443 -1.11 -12.39 -22.23
N ARG A 444 -0.51 -11.92 -23.34
CA ARG A 444 0.67 -12.53 -23.95
C ARG A 444 1.94 -12.42 -23.10
N THR A 445 2.07 -11.38 -22.29
CA THR A 445 3.26 -11.15 -21.45
C THR A 445 3.13 -11.85 -20.11
N ASN A 446 1.93 -11.84 -19.53
CA ASN A 446 1.63 -12.45 -18.24
C ASN A 446 0.30 -13.20 -18.31
N SER A 447 0.40 -14.54 -18.26
CA SER A 447 -0.75 -15.43 -18.34
C SER A 447 -1.78 -15.26 -17.21
N ASP A 448 -1.47 -14.52 -16.14
CA ASP A 448 -2.43 -14.21 -15.06
C ASP A 448 -3.37 -13.05 -15.42
N MET A 449 -3.13 -12.32 -16.52
CA MET A 449 -4.12 -11.42 -17.12
C MET A 449 -5.07 -12.16 -18.05
N GLN A 450 -6.30 -11.66 -18.12
CA GLN A 450 -7.28 -12.03 -19.15
C GLN A 450 -8.16 -10.82 -19.52
N GLY A 451 -8.81 -10.87 -20.68
CA GLY A 451 -9.66 -9.80 -21.21
C GLY A 451 -11.08 -10.21 -21.63
N LYS A 452 -11.65 -11.26 -21.00
CA LYS A 452 -13.03 -11.70 -21.23
C LYS A 452 -13.97 -11.27 -20.09
N VAL A 453 -13.52 -11.48 -18.86
CA VAL A 453 -14.24 -11.20 -17.62
C VAL A 453 -13.78 -9.85 -17.06
N SER A 454 -14.72 -9.01 -16.70
CA SER A 454 -14.54 -7.67 -16.09
C SER A 454 -15.94 -7.14 -15.73
N TYR A 455 -16.05 -6.01 -15.03
CA TYR A 455 -17.32 -5.30 -14.94
C TYR A 455 -17.98 -5.12 -16.33
N ASP A 456 -19.31 -5.25 -16.40
CA ASP A 456 -20.06 -4.92 -17.62
C ASP A 456 -19.91 -3.40 -17.90
N PRO A 457 -19.69 -2.98 -19.16
CA PRO A 457 -19.31 -1.60 -19.46
C PRO A 457 -20.49 -0.61 -19.34
N ASP A 458 -20.21 0.57 -18.77
CA ASP A 458 -21.11 1.73 -18.80
C ASP A 458 -21.59 2.03 -20.24
N LYS A 459 -22.87 2.41 -20.41
CA LYS A 459 -23.39 2.79 -21.74
C LYS A 459 -22.76 4.11 -22.20
N PRO A 460 -22.62 4.36 -23.51
CA PRO A 460 -22.02 5.60 -24.02
C PRO A 460 -22.70 6.86 -23.48
N ASN A 461 -21.91 7.73 -22.83
CA ASN A 461 -22.29 8.96 -22.12
C ASN A 461 -22.98 8.77 -20.75
N GLU A 462 -23.10 7.54 -20.22
CA GLU A 462 -23.57 7.29 -18.84
C GLU A 462 -22.41 7.21 -17.82
N GLY A 463 -21.15 7.24 -18.26
CA GLY A 463 -19.99 7.02 -17.40
C GLY A 463 -19.77 8.10 -16.32
N MET A 464 -19.38 7.66 -15.12
CA MET A 464 -19.24 8.53 -13.95
C MET A 464 -17.88 9.25 -13.89
N LYS A 465 -17.89 10.57 -14.06
CA LYS A 465 -16.68 11.44 -14.06
C LYS A 465 -15.97 11.57 -12.71
N HIS A 466 -16.59 11.15 -11.62
CA HIS A 466 -15.99 11.19 -10.28
C HIS A 466 -15.13 9.93 -9.97
N ILE A 467 -15.17 8.92 -10.86
CA ILE A 467 -14.28 7.76 -10.88
C ILE A 467 -12.99 8.12 -11.63
N CYS A 468 -11.86 7.66 -11.11
CA CYS A 468 -10.52 8.04 -11.52
C CYS A 468 -10.23 7.84 -13.02
N SER A 469 -10.25 6.60 -13.50
CA SER A 469 -9.94 6.24 -14.89
C SER A 469 -10.84 6.99 -15.88
N ASN A 470 -12.15 7.04 -15.61
CA ASN A 470 -13.13 7.84 -16.36
C ASN A 470 -12.77 9.33 -16.41
N GLN A 471 -12.41 9.94 -15.27
CA GLN A 471 -12.02 11.35 -15.21
C GLN A 471 -10.78 11.61 -16.06
N ILE A 472 -9.74 10.80 -15.90
CA ILE A 472 -8.46 10.95 -16.61
C ILE A 472 -8.63 10.72 -18.12
N ALA A 473 -9.40 9.69 -18.52
CA ALA A 473 -9.76 9.45 -19.92
C ALA A 473 -10.39 10.70 -20.55
N LEU A 474 -11.36 11.33 -19.88
CA LEU A 474 -12.06 12.50 -20.37
C LEU A 474 -11.22 13.79 -20.30
N ARG A 475 -10.40 13.95 -19.26
CA ARG A 475 -9.61 15.17 -19.00
C ARG A 475 -8.41 15.31 -19.93
N PHE A 476 -7.76 14.20 -20.25
CA PHE A 476 -6.52 14.18 -21.05
C PHE A 476 -6.66 13.47 -22.41
N ASP A 477 -7.84 12.95 -22.76
CA ASP A 477 -8.13 12.23 -24.01
C ASP A 477 -7.18 11.05 -24.30
N CYS A 478 -6.73 10.39 -23.23
CA CYS A 478 -5.64 9.42 -23.23
C CYS A 478 -6.12 7.97 -23.07
N PHE A 479 -5.22 7.01 -23.25
CA PHE A 479 -5.45 5.67 -22.70
C PHE A 479 -5.56 5.76 -21.18
N ALA A 480 -6.62 5.18 -20.61
CA ALA A 480 -6.84 5.07 -19.18
C ALA A 480 -7.62 3.78 -18.90
N GLY A 481 -7.30 3.13 -17.77
CA GLY A 481 -8.04 1.99 -17.28
C GLY A 481 -7.81 1.75 -15.79
N THR A 482 -8.74 1.06 -15.15
CA THR A 482 -8.60 0.56 -13.78
C THR A 482 -8.24 -0.92 -13.86
N LEU A 483 -7.08 -1.30 -13.34
CA LEU A 483 -6.63 -2.69 -13.30
C LEU A 483 -7.00 -3.29 -11.96
N GLU A 484 -7.74 -4.38 -12.01
CA GLU A 484 -8.29 -5.09 -10.85
C GLU A 484 -7.56 -6.41 -10.66
N MET A 485 -7.42 -6.82 -9.39
CA MET A 485 -6.71 -8.04 -8.96
C MET A 485 -7.51 -8.74 -7.84
N PRO A 486 -7.66 -10.07 -7.83
CA PRO A 486 -8.58 -10.71 -6.90
C PRO A 486 -8.04 -10.75 -5.46
N PHE A 487 -8.93 -10.53 -4.48
CA PHE A 487 -8.70 -10.98 -3.09
C PHE A 487 -8.76 -12.51 -2.96
N LYS A 488 -9.63 -13.14 -3.77
CA LYS A 488 -9.72 -14.59 -3.97
C LYS A 488 -8.48 -15.14 -4.65
N ASP A 489 -8.45 -16.45 -4.85
CA ASP A 489 -7.49 -17.05 -5.79
C ASP A 489 -7.90 -16.78 -7.24
N ILE A 490 -6.99 -16.97 -8.21
CA ILE A 490 -7.35 -16.90 -9.63
C ILE A 490 -7.99 -18.23 -10.05
N GLU A 491 -9.10 -18.17 -10.79
CA GLU A 491 -9.78 -19.37 -11.28
C GLU A 491 -8.87 -20.20 -12.19
N GLU A 492 -8.99 -21.53 -12.10
CA GLU A 492 -8.05 -22.53 -12.65
C GLU A 492 -6.58 -22.45 -12.14
N LYS A 493 -6.17 -21.39 -11.42
CA LYS A 493 -4.77 -21.08 -11.10
C LYS A 493 -4.52 -20.71 -9.64
N LYS A 494 -4.62 -21.71 -8.75
CA LYS A 494 -4.33 -21.58 -7.30
C LYS A 494 -2.95 -20.94 -7.00
N GLY A 495 -2.85 -20.27 -5.85
CA GLY A 495 -1.65 -19.63 -5.33
C GLY A 495 -1.54 -18.13 -5.61
N TRP A 496 -2.63 -17.42 -5.91
CA TRP A 496 -2.63 -15.96 -6.05
C TRP A 496 -2.45 -15.27 -4.70
N GLY A 497 -1.54 -14.29 -4.69
CA GLY A 497 -1.05 -13.58 -3.52
C GLY A 497 0.06 -12.58 -3.89
N PRO A 498 0.75 -11.97 -2.91
CA PRO A 498 1.66 -10.84 -3.13
C PRO A 498 2.71 -11.06 -4.22
N ALA A 499 3.37 -12.22 -4.26
CA ALA A 499 4.43 -12.51 -5.24
C ALA A 499 3.93 -12.48 -6.71
N ARG A 500 2.68 -12.92 -6.97
CA ARG A 500 2.08 -12.87 -8.32
C ARG A 500 1.58 -11.47 -8.67
N ALA A 501 1.09 -10.69 -7.69
CA ALA A 501 0.79 -9.27 -7.89
C ALA A 501 2.08 -8.45 -8.21
N THR A 502 3.18 -8.71 -7.51
CA THR A 502 4.51 -8.14 -7.81
C THR A 502 4.97 -8.51 -9.23
N MET A 503 4.83 -9.77 -9.64
CA MET A 503 5.15 -10.19 -11.01
C MET A 503 4.25 -9.49 -12.04
N LEU A 504 2.96 -9.35 -11.75
CA LEU A 504 2.01 -8.67 -12.63
C LEU A 504 2.43 -7.21 -12.89
N GLY A 505 2.78 -6.47 -11.85
CA GLY A 505 3.30 -5.10 -11.97
C GLY A 505 4.63 -4.99 -12.71
N ALA A 506 5.53 -5.97 -12.52
CA ALA A 506 6.76 -6.04 -13.30
C ALA A 506 6.50 -6.21 -14.82
N THR A 507 5.45 -6.95 -15.19
CA THR A 507 5.08 -7.26 -16.59
C THR A 507 4.23 -6.19 -17.33
N VAL A 508 3.97 -5.02 -16.73
CA VAL A 508 3.19 -3.95 -17.40
C VAL A 508 3.99 -3.15 -18.43
N LEU A 509 5.33 -3.26 -18.43
CA LEU A 509 6.18 -2.48 -19.33
C LEU A 509 5.96 -2.86 -20.80
N GLU A 510 5.82 -4.16 -21.09
CA GLU A 510 5.54 -4.68 -22.43
C GLU A 510 4.24 -4.12 -23.06
N PRO A 511 3.04 -4.23 -22.45
CA PRO A 511 1.82 -3.70 -23.06
C PRO A 511 1.83 -2.16 -23.15
N LEU A 512 2.49 -1.43 -22.25
CA LEU A 512 2.70 0.02 -22.38
C LEU A 512 3.57 0.38 -23.59
N ILE A 513 4.67 -0.35 -23.81
CA ILE A 513 5.54 -0.18 -24.99
C ILE A 513 4.79 -0.55 -26.27
N HIS A 514 3.96 -1.60 -26.26
CA HIS A 514 3.15 -2.05 -27.40
C HIS A 514 2.18 -0.97 -27.90
N ILE A 515 1.47 -0.29 -26.98
CA ILE A 515 0.53 0.77 -27.36
C ILE A 515 1.17 2.14 -27.60
N TRP A 516 2.42 2.36 -27.16
CA TRP A 516 3.12 3.66 -27.23
C TRP A 516 3.04 4.38 -28.59
N PRO A 517 3.20 3.71 -29.76
CA PRO A 517 3.14 4.39 -31.06
C PRO A 517 1.78 5.04 -31.34
N TYR A 518 0.72 4.49 -30.75
CA TYR A 518 -0.67 4.77 -31.09
C TYR A 518 -1.39 5.70 -30.09
N LEU A 519 -0.84 5.89 -28.89
CA LEU A 519 -1.45 6.66 -27.78
C LEU A 519 -2.05 8.01 -28.23
N ARG A 520 -1.38 8.68 -29.17
CA ARG A 520 -1.77 9.98 -29.74
C ARG A 520 -1.74 10.00 -31.28
N ASP A 521 -1.88 8.84 -31.94
CA ASP A 521 -2.10 8.85 -33.39
C ASP A 521 -3.58 9.14 -33.68
N GLU A 522 -3.83 10.03 -34.64
CA GLU A 522 -5.18 10.39 -35.11
C GLU A 522 -5.57 9.58 -36.37
N LYS A 523 -4.61 8.82 -36.93
CA LYS A 523 -4.88 7.87 -38.03
C LYS A 523 -5.69 6.67 -37.53
N GLU A 524 -6.37 6.03 -38.46
CA GLU A 524 -7.20 4.83 -38.22
C GLU A 524 -6.36 3.54 -38.07
N PHE A 525 -5.28 3.55 -37.27
CA PHE A 525 -4.36 2.41 -37.09
C PHE A 525 -5.07 1.12 -36.66
N TRP A 526 -6.24 1.25 -36.03
CA TRP A 526 -7.11 0.13 -35.65
C TRP A 526 -7.68 -0.68 -36.83
N LYS A 527 -7.47 -0.23 -38.08
CA LYS A 527 -7.73 -1.02 -39.28
C LYS A 527 -6.60 -2.00 -39.63
N ASP A 528 -5.39 -1.71 -39.16
CA ASP A 528 -4.17 -2.47 -39.44
C ASP A 528 -3.71 -3.33 -38.25
N LEU A 529 -4.39 -3.23 -37.10
CA LEU A 529 -4.15 -4.08 -35.94
C LEU A 529 -4.47 -5.56 -36.23
N PRO A 530 -3.69 -6.51 -35.67
CA PRO A 530 -3.97 -7.93 -35.79
C PRO A 530 -5.23 -8.29 -34.99
N ARG A 531 -5.90 -9.40 -35.36
CA ARG A 531 -7.22 -9.76 -34.79
C ARG A 531 -7.13 -10.08 -33.30
N GLU A 532 -6.01 -10.60 -32.85
CA GLU A 532 -5.66 -10.86 -31.46
C GLU A 532 -5.51 -9.59 -30.60
N ASP A 533 -5.30 -8.42 -31.21
CA ASP A 533 -5.25 -7.11 -30.52
C ASP A 533 -6.59 -6.35 -30.57
N ALA A 534 -7.65 -6.98 -31.10
CA ALA A 534 -8.96 -6.39 -31.17
C ALA A 534 -9.62 -6.31 -29.78
N TYR A 535 -10.30 -5.20 -29.52
CA TYR A 535 -11.07 -5.00 -28.29
C TYR A 535 -12.17 -6.06 -28.12
N VAL A 536 -12.10 -6.79 -27.02
CA VAL A 536 -13.16 -7.68 -26.54
C VAL A 536 -14.10 -6.86 -25.66
N VAL A 537 -15.41 -6.95 -25.91
CA VAL A 537 -16.41 -6.38 -24.99
C VAL A 537 -16.44 -7.26 -23.73
N PRO A 538 -16.10 -6.73 -22.54
CA PRO A 538 -16.11 -7.51 -21.32
C PRO A 538 -17.52 -7.84 -20.85
N SER A 539 -17.65 -8.86 -19.99
CA SER A 539 -18.85 -9.05 -19.18
C SER A 539 -18.54 -9.58 -17.78
N SER A 540 -19.42 -9.30 -16.83
CA SER A 540 -19.34 -9.77 -15.43
C SER A 540 -19.54 -11.29 -15.27
N LYS A 541 -19.93 -11.98 -16.36
CA LYS A 541 -20.35 -13.37 -16.36
C LYS A 541 -19.24 -14.29 -16.82
N TYR A 542 -18.97 -15.31 -16.02
CA TYR A 542 -18.06 -16.41 -16.25
C TYR A 542 -18.75 -17.74 -15.92
#